data_AF-A0A0D8HY69-F1
#
_entry.id   AF-A0A0D8HY69-F1
#
_cell.length_a   1.000
_cell.length_b   1.000
_cell.length_c   1.000
_cell.angle_alpha   90.00
_cell.angle_beta   90.00
_cell.angle_gamma   90.00
#
_symmetry.space_group_name_H-M   'P 1'
#
loop_
_entity.id
_entity.type
_entity.pdbx_description
1 polymer ?
#
loop_
_entity_poly.entity_id
_entity_poly.type
_entity_poly.pdbx_seq_one_letter_code
_entity_poly.pdbx_strand_id
1 'polypeptide(L)'
;MGFRFRKSIQIVPGVRVNVSRSGIGYSAGVKGARITKHANGRVSRTLSVPGTGLSHQSTVGGNRSRSTSTSTAPRRRTPTAAAAPVPQLPPVPPPPLMPPPHAPAWERELFQILHSRTPADYVGVAQRHKHVAPNIRILAAALEGLLHFEFADTNPAAAQRARSLLGWVVAQHVDLSADPFVQRYLAERRWPVQIVHGVTAALRISDDVLILAAAELHQSAGDLPAAIWTVEYATPTAHAALSLADLYSSADRHQDVVDLTNGVTNEDDATALLFALRGRAFAQLGYNEAARESFKEALRVRSRASEVRHRALLERAQVDLSQNRKAAARKSIERVLAEDPTYPGLQEALAALP
;
A
#
# COMPACT_ATOMS: atom_id res chain seq x y z
N MET A 1 5.47 29.53 1.39
CA MET A 1 5.00 28.96 2.68
C MET A 1 5.36 27.49 2.71
N GLY A 2 6.57 27.14 3.19
CA GLY A 2 7.01 25.74 3.19
C GLY A 2 6.42 24.99 4.37
N PHE A 3 5.58 23.98 4.11
CA PHE A 3 5.08 23.07 5.14
C PHE A 3 6.26 22.49 5.93
N ARG A 4 6.31 22.77 7.23
CA ARG A 4 7.26 22.15 8.16
C ARG A 4 6.61 20.89 8.72
N PHE A 5 6.99 19.74 8.18
CA PHE A 5 6.59 18.44 8.73
C PHE A 5 7.53 18.05 9.87
N ARG A 6 6.97 17.94 11.08
CA ARG A 6 7.61 17.35 12.26
C ARG A 6 6.57 16.53 13.00
N LYS A 7 6.70 15.20 13.00
CA LYS A 7 5.80 14.30 13.72
C LYS A 7 6.59 13.57 14.81
N SER A 8 6.13 13.66 16.05
CA SER A 8 6.69 12.91 17.18
C SER A 8 5.71 11.80 17.54
N ILE A 9 6.13 10.56 17.37
CA ILE A 9 5.30 9.38 17.61
C ILE A 9 5.86 8.67 18.85
N GLN A 10 4.99 8.39 19.81
CA GLN A 10 5.33 7.59 20.98
C GLN A 10 5.04 6.14 20.64
N ILE A 11 6.10 5.33 20.58
CA ILE A 11 5.98 3.92 20.16
C ILE A 11 5.64 3.05 21.37
N VAL A 12 6.30 3.30 22.50
CA VAL A 12 6.04 2.68 23.81
C VAL A 12 6.33 3.69 24.94
N PRO A 13 5.85 3.48 26.18
CA PRO A 13 6.14 4.37 27.30
C PRO A 13 7.65 4.58 27.49
N GLY A 14 8.12 5.83 27.33
CA GLY A 14 9.55 6.19 27.48
C GLY A 14 10.36 6.22 26.17
N VAL A 15 9.83 5.72 25.05
CA VAL A 15 10.51 5.77 23.75
C VAL A 15 9.68 6.53 22.71
N ARG A 16 10.30 7.53 22.08
CA ARG A 16 9.66 8.41 21.10
C ARG A 16 10.54 8.58 19.87
N VAL A 17 9.93 8.51 18.70
CA VAL A 17 10.59 8.77 17.42
C VAL A 17 10.06 10.08 16.85
N ASN A 18 10.98 10.96 16.47
CA ASN A 18 10.70 12.25 15.87
C ASN A 18 11.13 12.19 14.40
N VAL A 19 10.15 12.24 13.51
CA VAL A 19 10.39 12.32 12.06
C VAL A 19 10.29 13.78 11.64
N SER A 20 11.32 14.25 10.94
CA SER A 20 11.41 15.62 10.43
C SER A 20 11.99 15.64 9.02
N ARG A 21 11.90 16.77 8.32
CA ARG A 21 12.51 16.95 7.00
C ARG A 21 14.02 16.65 6.96
N SER A 22 14.73 16.83 8.08
CA SER A 22 16.18 16.54 8.21
C SER A 22 16.50 15.08 8.56
N GLY A 23 15.50 14.19 8.65
CA GLY A 23 15.67 12.78 8.98
C GLY A 23 14.96 12.36 10.28
N ILE A 24 15.26 11.13 10.71
CA ILE A 24 14.63 10.44 11.84
C ILE A 24 15.52 10.57 13.08
N GLY A 25 14.97 11.13 14.16
CA GLY A 25 15.60 11.16 15.49
C GLY A 25 14.83 10.30 16.48
N TYR A 26 15.51 9.72 17.46
CA TYR A 26 14.89 8.86 18.47
C TYR A 26 15.29 9.27 19.88
N SER A 27 14.37 9.12 20.82
CA SER A 27 14.56 9.43 22.24
C SER A 27 14.12 8.25 23.06
N ALA A 28 14.97 7.77 23.95
CA ALA A 28 14.67 6.68 24.87
C ALA A 28 15.04 7.11 26.29
N GLY A 29 14.11 6.92 27.23
CA GLY A 29 14.38 7.17 28.64
C GLY A 29 13.14 7.27 29.52
N VAL A 30 13.36 7.01 30.80
CA VAL A 30 12.36 7.01 31.87
C VAL A 30 12.32 8.38 32.58
N LYS A 31 11.34 8.59 33.46
CA LYS A 31 11.23 9.81 34.27
C LYS A 31 12.52 9.95 35.10
N GLY A 32 13.37 10.91 34.74
CA GLY A 32 14.62 11.22 35.44
C GLY A 32 15.91 10.96 34.64
N ALA A 33 15.88 10.18 33.56
CA ALA A 33 17.04 9.97 32.70
C ALA A 33 16.60 9.70 31.26
N ARG A 34 17.02 10.56 30.33
CA ARG A 34 16.66 10.46 28.91
C ARG A 34 17.85 10.71 28.00
N ILE A 35 17.96 9.90 26.96
CA ILE A 35 18.93 10.08 25.88
C ILE A 35 18.15 10.32 24.58
N THR A 36 18.51 11.39 23.88
CA THR A 36 17.89 11.79 22.62
C THR A 36 18.96 11.94 21.55
N LYS A 37 18.84 11.16 20.47
CA LYS A 37 19.60 11.35 19.23
C LYS A 37 18.73 12.09 18.23
N HIS A 38 19.15 13.28 17.86
CA HIS A 38 18.45 14.14 16.91
C HIS A 38 18.78 13.75 15.46
N ALA A 39 17.88 14.07 14.53
CA ALA A 39 18.03 13.78 13.10
C ALA A 39 19.30 14.41 12.47
N ASN A 40 19.86 15.44 13.08
CA ASN A 40 21.09 16.13 12.66
C ASN A 40 22.37 15.57 13.30
N GLY A 41 22.33 14.38 13.90
CA GLY A 41 23.49 13.71 14.50
C GLY A 41 23.84 14.15 15.93
N ARG A 42 23.15 15.14 16.49
CA ARG A 42 23.36 15.61 17.87
C ARG A 42 22.82 14.63 18.90
N VAL A 43 23.56 14.36 19.98
CA VAL A 43 23.10 13.50 21.07
C VAL A 43 22.99 14.31 22.37
N SER A 44 21.78 14.42 22.90
CA SER A 44 21.50 15.07 24.19
C SER A 44 21.22 14.02 25.26
N ARG A 45 21.88 14.14 26.41
CA ARG A 45 21.61 13.35 27.61
C ARG A 45 21.06 14.28 28.69
N THR A 46 19.87 13.98 29.19
CA THR A 46 19.22 14.73 30.27
C THR A 46 19.07 13.83 31.48
N LEU A 47 19.61 14.26 32.61
CA LEU A 47 19.47 13.62 33.92
C LEU A 47 18.74 14.60 34.84
N SER A 48 17.69 14.16 35.51
CA SER A 48 16.91 15.00 36.42
C SER A 48 16.44 14.19 37.61
N VAL A 49 16.52 14.75 38.81
CA VAL A 49 16.11 14.05 40.03
C VAL A 49 14.63 14.37 40.29
N PRO A 50 13.71 13.38 40.21
CA PRO A 50 12.28 13.61 40.36
C PRO A 50 11.93 14.26 41.71
N GLY A 51 11.03 15.25 41.70
CA GLY A 51 10.55 15.92 42.92
C GLY A 51 11.45 17.04 43.45
N THR A 52 12.67 17.22 42.92
CA THR A 52 13.63 18.23 43.41
C THR A 52 13.76 19.46 42.50
N GLY A 53 13.22 19.40 41.27
CA GLY A 53 13.37 20.45 40.26
C GLY A 53 14.76 20.52 39.61
N LEU A 54 15.74 19.72 40.06
CA LEU A 54 17.09 19.73 39.53
C LEU A 54 17.19 18.87 38.26
N SER A 55 17.64 19.49 37.17
CA SER A 55 17.93 18.80 35.90
C SER A 55 19.22 19.30 35.28
N HIS A 56 20.01 18.37 34.75
CA HIS A 56 21.27 18.63 34.06
C HIS A 56 21.21 17.99 32.67
N GLN A 57 21.41 18.81 31.64
CA GLN A 57 21.40 18.37 30.25
C GLN A 57 22.76 18.63 29.59
N SER A 58 23.42 17.57 29.17
CA SER A 58 24.65 17.65 28.37
C SER A 58 24.36 17.23 26.93
N THR A 59 24.96 17.90 25.96
CA THR A 59 24.73 17.61 24.54
C THR A 59 26.06 17.55 23.81
N VAL A 60 26.30 16.46 23.08
CA VAL A 60 27.56 16.18 22.38
C VAL A 60 27.26 15.91 20.90
N GLY A 61 28.02 16.53 20.00
CA GLY A 61 27.89 16.38 18.55
C GLY A 61 27.00 17.43 17.89
N GLY A 62 27.53 18.07 16.84
CA GLY A 62 26.88 19.13 16.06
C GLY A 62 27.86 20.28 15.81
N ASN A 63 28.17 20.53 14.53
CA ASN A 63 29.03 21.63 14.09
C ASN A 63 28.62 22.94 14.76
N ARG A 64 29.56 23.57 15.47
CA ARG A 64 29.42 24.93 16.00
C ARG A 64 29.44 25.91 14.84
N SER A 65 28.26 26.38 14.42
CA SER A 65 28.15 27.76 13.93
C SER A 65 27.52 28.57 15.04
N ARG A 66 28.37 29.38 15.66
CA ARG A 66 28.07 30.32 16.74
C ARG A 66 27.74 31.64 16.04
N SER A 67 26.52 32.13 16.15
CA SER A 67 26.28 33.56 16.03
C SER A 67 25.25 33.99 17.06
N THR A 68 25.79 34.64 18.07
CA THR A 68 25.19 35.33 19.19
C THR A 68 24.23 36.44 18.76
N SER A 69 23.17 36.63 19.56
CA SER A 69 22.42 37.86 19.91
C SER A 69 22.12 38.90 18.81
N THR A 70 20.93 39.49 18.73
CA THR A 70 20.41 40.42 19.76
C THR A 70 18.92 40.70 19.54
N SER A 71 18.24 41.00 20.63
CA SER A 71 16.84 41.45 20.79
C SER A 71 16.43 42.67 19.96
N THR A 72 15.22 42.67 19.38
CA THR A 72 14.32 43.86 19.37
C THR A 72 12.86 43.50 19.08
N ALA A 73 11.96 44.29 19.66
CA ALA A 73 10.50 44.22 19.80
C ALA A 73 9.64 44.08 18.51
N PRO A 74 8.33 43.77 18.61
CA PRO A 74 7.49 43.45 17.46
C PRO A 74 7.01 44.73 16.77
N ARG A 75 7.21 44.84 15.45
CA ARG A 75 6.64 45.94 14.65
C ARG A 75 5.73 45.38 13.56
N ARG A 76 4.45 45.61 13.79
CA ARG A 76 3.33 45.53 12.83
C ARG A 76 3.65 46.40 11.60
N ARG A 77 3.52 45.86 10.39
CA ARG A 77 3.18 46.62 9.16
C ARG A 77 2.85 45.71 7.97
N THR A 78 1.57 45.81 7.59
CA THR A 78 0.89 45.82 6.27
C THR A 78 1.24 44.81 5.16
N PRO A 79 0.22 44.36 4.38
CA PRO A 79 0.39 43.33 3.35
C PRO A 79 0.88 43.95 2.04
N THR A 80 2.02 43.46 1.54
CA THR A 80 2.49 43.76 0.19
C THR A 80 1.95 42.71 -0.78
N ALA A 81 1.42 43.19 -1.91
CA ALA A 81 0.78 42.43 -2.97
C ALA A 81 1.57 41.17 -3.39
N ALA A 82 0.84 40.07 -3.53
CA ALA A 82 1.35 38.79 -3.98
C ALA A 82 1.85 38.88 -5.43
N ALA A 83 3.16 38.72 -5.61
CA ALA A 83 3.73 38.42 -6.91
C ALA A 83 3.22 37.05 -7.37
N ALA A 84 2.73 36.99 -8.61
CA ALA A 84 2.21 35.77 -9.23
C ALA A 84 3.28 34.65 -9.22
N PRO A 85 2.91 33.38 -8.98
CA PRO A 85 3.85 32.27 -9.06
C PRO A 85 4.25 32.04 -10.52
N VAL A 86 5.55 31.98 -10.78
CA VAL A 86 6.11 31.43 -12.02
C VAL A 86 5.67 29.97 -12.13
N PRO A 87 5.20 29.48 -13.29
CA PRO A 87 4.84 28.08 -13.46
C PRO A 87 6.05 27.19 -13.18
N GLN A 88 5.98 26.38 -12.11
CA GLN A 88 6.94 25.31 -11.90
C GLN A 88 6.55 24.16 -12.81
N LEU A 89 7.41 23.84 -13.78
CA LEU A 89 7.31 22.61 -14.55
C LEU A 89 7.26 21.41 -13.59
N PRO A 90 6.47 20.36 -13.89
CA PRO A 90 6.44 19.16 -13.06
C PRO A 90 7.85 18.57 -12.96
N PRO A 91 8.22 17.96 -11.82
CA PRO A 91 9.51 17.28 -11.71
C PRO A 91 9.57 16.17 -12.77
N VAL A 92 10.56 16.29 -13.65
CA VAL A 92 10.88 15.25 -14.63
C VAL A 92 11.22 13.97 -13.85
N PRO A 93 10.61 12.81 -14.15
CA PRO A 93 11.00 11.55 -13.53
C PRO A 93 12.49 11.30 -13.86
N PRO A 94 13.32 10.82 -12.91
CA PRO A 94 14.68 10.46 -13.26
C PRO A 94 14.62 9.43 -14.38
N PRO A 95 15.23 9.67 -15.55
CA PRO A 95 15.29 8.66 -16.60
C PRO A 95 15.99 7.43 -16.01
N PRO A 96 15.62 6.21 -16.44
CA PRO A 96 16.34 5.02 -16.01
C PRO A 96 17.81 5.23 -16.37
N LEU A 97 18.67 5.25 -15.36
CA LEU A 97 20.11 5.40 -15.55
C LEU A 97 20.54 4.25 -16.46
N MET A 98 21.07 4.55 -17.65
CA MET A 98 21.54 3.52 -18.59
C MET A 98 22.41 2.49 -17.86
N PRO A 99 22.40 1.21 -18.30
CA PRO A 99 23.27 0.20 -17.71
C PRO A 99 24.73 0.69 -17.67
N PRO A 100 25.43 0.50 -16.52
CA PRO A 100 26.81 0.94 -16.42
C PRO A 100 27.67 0.28 -17.51
N PRO A 101 28.80 0.89 -17.92
CA PRO A 101 29.64 0.36 -18.99
C PRO A 101 30.09 -1.10 -18.75
N HIS A 102 30.22 -1.49 -17.48
CA HIS A 102 30.62 -2.83 -17.04
C HIS A 102 29.44 -3.73 -16.66
N ALA A 103 28.21 -3.36 -17.01
CA ALA A 103 27.04 -4.19 -16.78
C ALA A 103 27.17 -5.53 -17.53
N PRO A 104 26.80 -6.65 -16.90
CA PRO A 104 26.79 -7.94 -17.56
C PRO A 104 25.84 -7.93 -18.78
N ALA A 105 26.12 -8.80 -19.75
CA ALA A 105 25.36 -8.86 -21.01
C ALA A 105 23.85 -9.05 -20.78
N TRP A 106 23.46 -9.90 -19.82
CA TRP A 106 22.06 -10.14 -19.47
C TRP A 106 21.33 -8.86 -19.01
N GLU A 107 21.99 -7.99 -18.24
CA GLU A 107 21.40 -6.74 -17.73
C GLU A 107 21.15 -5.78 -18.89
N ARG A 108 22.12 -5.66 -19.80
CA ARG A 108 22.01 -4.78 -20.98
C ARG A 108 20.90 -5.23 -21.91
N GLU A 109 20.80 -6.52 -22.18
CA GLU A 109 19.77 -7.07 -23.05
C GLU A 109 18.38 -6.97 -22.43
N LEU A 110 18.22 -7.30 -21.15
CA LEU A 110 16.94 -7.15 -20.45
C LEU A 110 16.49 -5.68 -20.39
N PHE A 111 17.43 -4.75 -20.19
CA PHE A 111 17.18 -3.32 -20.23
C PHE A 111 16.64 -2.84 -21.59
N GLN A 112 17.20 -3.33 -22.69
CA GLN A 112 16.75 -2.96 -24.04
C GLN A 112 15.30 -3.36 -24.31
N ILE A 113 14.84 -4.47 -23.73
CA ILE A 113 13.48 -4.99 -23.90
C ILE A 113 12.54 -4.63 -22.75
N LEU A 114 12.93 -3.73 -21.83
CA LEU A 114 12.17 -3.43 -20.61
C LEU A 114 10.72 -2.97 -20.87
N HIS A 115 10.51 -2.30 -22.01
CA HIS A 115 9.22 -1.79 -22.46
C HIS A 115 8.58 -2.67 -23.54
N SER A 116 9.17 -3.83 -23.84
CA SER A 116 8.62 -4.76 -24.82
C SER A 116 7.25 -5.24 -24.36
N ARG A 117 6.32 -5.24 -25.32
CA ARG A 117 4.98 -5.80 -25.22
C ARG A 117 4.90 -7.21 -25.80
N THR A 118 6.04 -7.80 -26.16
CA THR A 118 6.14 -9.13 -26.74
C THR A 118 6.67 -10.10 -25.68
N PRO A 119 5.85 -11.04 -25.17
CA PRO A 119 6.27 -11.99 -24.13
C PRO A 119 7.52 -12.81 -24.49
N ALA A 120 7.66 -13.17 -25.77
CA ALA A 120 8.78 -13.97 -26.28
C ALA A 120 10.16 -13.30 -26.09
N ASP A 121 10.22 -11.97 -26.00
CA ASP A 121 11.48 -11.24 -25.82
C ASP A 121 12.12 -11.58 -24.47
N TYR A 122 11.32 -11.62 -23.40
CA TYR A 122 11.78 -11.94 -22.05
C TYR A 122 12.27 -13.39 -21.97
N VAL A 123 11.54 -14.32 -22.61
CA VAL A 123 11.95 -15.73 -22.73
C VAL A 123 13.31 -15.86 -23.43
N GLY A 124 13.48 -15.13 -24.53
CA GLY A 124 14.73 -15.15 -25.31
C GLY A 124 15.94 -14.67 -24.51
N VAL A 125 15.79 -13.65 -23.66
CA VAL A 125 16.87 -13.21 -22.74
C VAL A 125 17.15 -14.27 -21.67
N ALA A 126 16.10 -14.81 -21.04
CA ALA A 126 16.25 -15.83 -20.00
C ALA A 126 16.97 -17.09 -20.50
N GLN A 127 16.65 -17.55 -21.72
CA GLN A 127 17.25 -18.76 -22.30
C GLN A 127 18.73 -18.59 -22.62
N ARG A 128 19.14 -17.41 -23.12
CA ARG A 128 20.55 -17.11 -23.45
C ARG A 128 21.43 -17.00 -22.21
N HIS A 129 20.90 -16.41 -21.14
CA HIS A 129 21.69 -16.08 -19.94
C HIS A 129 21.47 -17.03 -18.75
N LYS A 130 20.71 -18.12 -18.95
CA LYS A 130 20.32 -19.08 -17.91
C LYS A 130 21.44 -19.67 -17.05
N HIS A 131 22.66 -19.74 -17.58
CA HIS A 131 23.81 -20.34 -16.91
C HIS A 131 24.63 -19.33 -16.11
N VAL A 132 24.48 -18.03 -16.40
CA VAL A 132 25.35 -16.96 -15.88
C VAL A 132 24.68 -16.18 -14.76
N ALA A 133 23.35 -16.06 -14.80
CA ALA A 133 22.57 -15.36 -13.80
C ALA A 133 21.39 -16.23 -13.35
N PRO A 134 21.45 -16.93 -12.20
CA PRO A 134 20.39 -17.86 -11.79
C PRO A 134 19.03 -17.15 -11.64
N ASN A 135 19.02 -15.89 -11.18
CA ASN A 135 17.80 -15.11 -10.97
C ASN A 135 17.21 -14.54 -12.26
N ILE A 136 17.94 -14.53 -13.40
CA ILE A 136 17.45 -13.93 -14.65
C ILE A 136 16.18 -14.62 -15.14
N ARG A 137 16.07 -15.92 -14.89
CA ARG A 137 14.89 -16.71 -15.25
C ARG A 137 13.67 -16.31 -14.44
N ILE A 138 13.85 -16.05 -13.14
CA ILE A 138 12.79 -15.64 -12.23
C ILE A 138 12.33 -14.23 -12.61
N LEU A 139 13.28 -13.31 -12.80
CA LEU A 139 12.98 -11.93 -13.19
C LEU A 139 12.29 -11.85 -14.57
N ALA A 140 12.79 -12.58 -15.57
CA ALA A 140 12.17 -12.62 -16.89
C ALA A 140 10.78 -13.25 -16.86
N ALA A 141 10.60 -14.35 -16.11
CA ALA A 141 9.29 -14.97 -15.92
C ALA A 141 8.30 -14.05 -15.19
N ALA A 142 8.78 -13.26 -14.21
CA ALA A 142 7.97 -12.27 -13.52
C ALA A 142 7.47 -11.17 -14.48
N LEU A 143 8.36 -10.64 -15.33
CA LEU A 143 8.01 -9.62 -16.32
C LEU A 143 7.11 -10.15 -17.43
N GLU A 144 7.39 -11.35 -17.95
CA GLU A 144 6.53 -12.05 -18.92
C GLU A 144 5.15 -12.33 -18.32
N GLY A 145 5.11 -12.84 -17.09
CA GLY A 145 3.88 -13.15 -16.37
C GLY A 145 3.02 -11.92 -16.13
N LEU A 146 3.62 -10.81 -15.67
CA LEU A 146 2.92 -9.54 -15.49
C LEU A 146 2.42 -8.95 -16.82
N LEU A 147 3.17 -9.12 -17.91
CA LEU A 147 2.71 -8.70 -19.23
C LEU A 147 1.49 -9.51 -19.70
N HIS A 148 1.47 -10.83 -19.46
CA HIS A 148 0.29 -11.65 -19.74
C HIS A 148 -0.89 -11.32 -18.82
N PHE A 149 -0.62 -11.00 -17.56
CA PHE A 149 -1.64 -10.59 -16.58
C PHE A 149 -2.43 -9.36 -17.05
N GLU A 150 -1.78 -8.39 -17.70
CA GLU A 150 -2.45 -7.21 -18.27
C GLU A 150 -3.55 -7.54 -19.30
N PHE A 151 -3.56 -8.75 -19.86
CA PHE A 151 -4.57 -9.21 -20.83
C PHE A 151 -5.45 -10.33 -20.30
N ALA A 152 -5.31 -10.73 -19.03
CA ALA A 152 -5.95 -11.92 -18.47
C ALA A 152 -7.48 -11.89 -18.61
N ASP A 153 -8.12 -10.74 -18.41
CA ASP A 153 -9.58 -10.58 -18.48
C ASP A 153 -10.15 -10.84 -19.89
N THR A 154 -9.34 -10.57 -20.92
CA THR A 154 -9.77 -10.64 -22.33
C THR A 154 -9.22 -11.85 -23.08
N ASN A 155 -8.23 -12.53 -22.52
CA ASN A 155 -7.51 -13.60 -23.19
C ASN A 155 -7.23 -14.76 -22.23
N PRO A 156 -8.02 -15.84 -22.28
CA PRO A 156 -7.85 -17.02 -21.43
C PRO A 156 -6.48 -17.69 -21.54
N ALA A 157 -5.86 -17.67 -22.73
CA ALA A 157 -4.52 -18.22 -22.91
C ALA A 157 -3.46 -17.36 -22.21
N ALA A 158 -3.62 -16.03 -22.24
CA ALA A 158 -2.77 -15.12 -21.47
C ALA A 158 -2.98 -15.31 -19.97
N ALA A 159 -4.22 -15.42 -19.49
CA ALA A 159 -4.53 -15.72 -18.08
C ALA A 159 -3.85 -17.01 -17.61
N GLN A 160 -3.99 -18.10 -18.38
CA GLN A 160 -3.37 -19.39 -18.04
C GLN A 160 -1.83 -19.32 -18.03
N ARG A 161 -1.24 -18.59 -18.98
CA ARG A 161 0.21 -18.39 -19.05
C ARG A 161 0.72 -17.54 -17.87
N ALA A 162 0.02 -16.44 -17.56
CA ALA A 162 0.31 -15.60 -16.41
C ALA A 162 0.24 -16.41 -15.12
N ARG A 163 -0.83 -17.21 -14.93
CA ARG A 163 -1.02 -18.04 -13.73
C ARG A 163 0.14 -19.01 -13.53
N SER A 164 0.54 -19.67 -14.62
CA SER A 164 1.65 -20.64 -14.60
C SER A 164 2.98 -19.97 -14.22
N LEU A 165 3.27 -18.81 -14.82
CA LEU A 165 4.54 -18.09 -14.60
C LEU A 165 4.59 -17.44 -13.22
N LEU A 166 3.58 -16.65 -12.86
CA LEU A 166 3.54 -15.92 -11.60
C LEU A 166 3.43 -16.87 -10.42
N GLY A 167 2.62 -17.93 -10.52
CA GLY A 167 2.57 -18.98 -9.51
C GLY A 167 3.94 -19.67 -9.31
N TRP A 168 4.64 -19.98 -10.41
CA TRP A 168 5.99 -20.53 -10.32
C TRP A 168 7.00 -19.56 -9.69
N VAL A 169 6.96 -18.28 -10.08
CA VAL A 169 7.83 -17.21 -9.53
C VAL A 169 7.62 -17.05 -8.02
N VAL A 170 6.36 -16.97 -7.57
CA VAL A 170 6.04 -16.83 -6.15
C VAL A 170 6.50 -18.05 -5.36
N ALA A 171 6.35 -19.26 -5.92
CA ALA A 171 6.80 -20.51 -5.29
C ALA A 171 8.33 -20.62 -5.16
N GLN A 172 9.12 -19.77 -5.83
CA GLN A 172 10.58 -19.74 -5.63
C GLN A 172 10.98 -19.02 -4.34
N HIS A 173 10.08 -18.26 -3.71
CA HIS A 173 10.35 -17.44 -2.51
C HIS A 173 11.57 -16.51 -2.66
N VAL A 174 11.79 -16.00 -3.88
CA VAL A 174 12.87 -15.05 -4.16
C VAL A 174 12.37 -13.63 -4.01
N ASP A 175 13.01 -12.88 -3.11
CA ASP A 175 12.73 -11.46 -2.92
C ASP A 175 13.32 -10.63 -4.08
N LEU A 176 12.48 -10.36 -5.08
CA LEU A 176 12.84 -9.51 -6.21
C LEU A 176 12.92 -8.02 -5.84
N SER A 177 12.43 -7.59 -4.67
CA SER A 177 12.57 -6.20 -4.22
C SER A 177 14.02 -5.84 -3.90
N ALA A 178 14.83 -6.83 -3.53
CA ALA A 178 16.25 -6.71 -3.27
C ALA A 178 17.12 -6.82 -4.55
N ASP A 179 16.53 -7.19 -5.68
CA ASP A 179 17.27 -7.39 -6.93
C ASP A 179 17.82 -6.05 -7.48
N PRO A 180 19.13 -5.93 -7.77
CA PRO A 180 19.72 -4.68 -8.25
C PRO A 180 19.12 -4.16 -9.56
N PHE A 181 18.68 -5.06 -10.45
CA PHE A 181 18.01 -4.67 -11.68
C PHE A 181 16.64 -4.05 -11.37
N VAL A 182 15.87 -4.68 -10.49
CA VAL A 182 14.55 -4.18 -10.07
C VAL A 182 14.68 -2.81 -9.42
N GLN A 183 15.60 -2.65 -8.47
CA GLN A 183 15.82 -1.37 -7.79
C GLN A 183 16.30 -0.25 -8.72
N ARG A 184 17.07 -0.59 -9.77
CA ARG A 184 17.61 0.41 -10.69
C ARG A 184 16.63 0.83 -11.78
N TYR A 185 15.89 -0.14 -12.36
CA TYR A 185 15.12 0.09 -13.58
C TYR A 185 13.61 0.00 -13.39
N LEU A 186 13.15 -0.65 -12.32
CA LEU A 186 11.73 -0.96 -12.11
C LEU A 186 11.17 -0.35 -10.82
N ALA A 187 11.97 0.40 -10.06
CA ALA A 187 11.58 0.94 -8.75
C ALA A 187 10.33 1.83 -8.77
N GLU A 188 10.06 2.53 -9.87
CA GLU A 188 8.87 3.38 -10.02
C GLU A 188 7.80 2.78 -10.94
N ARG A 189 8.08 1.63 -11.58
CA ARG A 189 7.11 0.98 -12.46
C ARG A 189 6.01 0.35 -11.63
N ARG A 190 4.77 0.62 -12.00
CA ARG A 190 3.57 0.12 -11.31
C ARG A 190 2.70 -0.67 -12.27
N TRP A 191 2.05 -1.69 -11.72
CA TRP A 191 1.05 -2.48 -12.40
C TRP A 191 -0.29 -2.35 -11.68
N PRO A 192 -1.39 -2.21 -12.43
CA PRO A 192 -2.72 -2.27 -11.85
C PRO A 192 -3.03 -3.70 -11.42
N VAL A 193 -3.43 -3.88 -10.17
CA VAL A 193 -3.94 -5.15 -9.65
C VAL A 193 -5.28 -4.89 -8.98
N GLN A 194 -6.32 -5.61 -9.40
CA GLN A 194 -7.59 -5.60 -8.68
C GLN A 194 -7.38 -6.38 -7.38
N ILE A 195 -7.57 -5.72 -6.23
CA ILE A 195 -7.40 -6.36 -4.91
C ILE A 195 -8.76 -6.79 -4.37
N VAL A 196 -9.80 -6.02 -4.70
CA VAL A 196 -11.21 -6.30 -4.42
C VAL A 196 -12.02 -5.83 -5.62
N HIS A 197 -13.10 -6.52 -5.95
CA HIS A 197 -13.94 -6.21 -7.10
C HIS A 197 -14.36 -4.74 -7.20
N GLY A 198 -13.87 -4.05 -8.24
CA GLY A 198 -14.12 -2.61 -8.49
C GLY A 198 -13.09 -1.65 -7.86
N VAL A 199 -12.07 -2.17 -7.16
CA VAL A 199 -10.98 -1.36 -6.59
C VAL A 199 -9.63 -1.92 -7.04
N THR A 200 -8.88 -1.08 -7.77
CA THR A 200 -7.56 -1.41 -8.31
C THR A 200 -6.48 -0.61 -7.58
N ALA A 201 -5.39 -1.28 -7.21
CA ALA A 201 -4.19 -0.62 -6.70
C ALA A 201 -3.07 -0.66 -7.75
N ALA A 202 -2.28 0.42 -7.82
CA ALA A 202 -1.10 0.48 -8.67
C ALA A 202 0.14 0.08 -7.83
N LEU A 203 0.58 -1.17 -7.95
CA LEU A 203 1.62 -1.78 -7.12
C LEU A 203 2.93 -1.94 -7.88
N ARG A 204 4.05 -1.79 -7.18
CA ARG A 204 5.39 -2.06 -7.73
C ARG A 204 5.76 -3.54 -7.57
N ILE A 205 6.78 -3.99 -8.29
CA ILE A 205 7.38 -5.33 -8.07
C ILE A 205 7.82 -5.52 -6.61
N SER A 206 8.21 -4.44 -5.94
CA SER A 206 8.58 -4.45 -4.52
C SER A 206 7.41 -4.53 -3.54
N ASP A 207 6.17 -4.32 -3.99
CA ASP A 207 4.99 -4.11 -3.12
C ASP A 207 4.00 -5.28 -3.20
N ASP A 208 4.52 -6.52 -3.30
CA ASP A 208 3.74 -7.77 -3.39
C ASP A 208 2.90 -7.96 -4.68
N VAL A 209 3.10 -7.14 -5.72
CA VAL A 209 2.33 -7.25 -6.99
C VAL A 209 2.32 -8.66 -7.58
N LEU A 210 3.43 -9.40 -7.47
CA LEU A 210 3.56 -10.74 -8.04
C LEU A 210 2.69 -11.74 -7.28
N ILE A 211 2.64 -11.61 -5.95
CA ILE A 211 1.83 -12.44 -5.07
C ILE A 211 0.35 -12.14 -5.32
N LEU A 212 -0.03 -10.87 -5.33
CA LEU A 212 -1.43 -10.47 -5.49
C LEU A 212 -1.96 -10.76 -6.90
N ALA A 213 -1.15 -10.57 -7.94
CA ALA A 213 -1.52 -10.95 -9.30
C ALA A 213 -1.63 -12.48 -9.45
N ALA A 214 -0.73 -13.26 -8.84
CA ALA A 214 -0.85 -14.72 -8.84
C ALA A 214 -2.14 -15.17 -8.12
N ALA A 215 -2.44 -14.60 -6.95
CA ALA A 215 -3.63 -14.91 -6.18
C ALA A 215 -4.92 -14.62 -6.96
N GLU A 216 -5.01 -13.45 -7.62
CA GLU A 216 -6.12 -13.08 -8.50
C GLU A 216 -6.31 -14.10 -9.65
N LEU A 217 -5.22 -14.53 -10.26
CA LEU A 217 -5.25 -15.55 -11.32
C LEU A 217 -5.68 -16.93 -10.81
N HIS A 218 -5.32 -17.30 -9.59
CA HIS A 218 -5.80 -18.52 -8.95
C HIS A 218 -7.30 -18.41 -8.62
N GLN A 219 -7.74 -17.28 -8.07
CA GLN A 219 -9.13 -17.02 -7.72
C GLN A 219 -10.04 -17.02 -8.96
N SER A 220 -9.66 -16.30 -10.02
CA SER A 220 -10.42 -16.26 -11.29
C SER A 220 -10.51 -17.62 -11.98
N ALA A 221 -9.54 -18.51 -11.76
CA ALA A 221 -9.59 -19.88 -12.23
C ALA A 221 -10.37 -20.84 -11.32
N GLY A 222 -10.99 -20.34 -10.25
CA GLY A 222 -11.76 -21.13 -9.27
C GLY A 222 -10.92 -21.91 -8.26
N ASP A 223 -9.61 -21.69 -8.23
CA ASP A 223 -8.67 -22.38 -7.33
C ASP A 223 -8.42 -21.55 -6.06
N LEU A 224 -9.48 -21.42 -5.25
CA LEU A 224 -9.44 -20.67 -3.99
C LEU A 224 -8.34 -21.16 -3.01
N PRO A 225 -8.10 -22.48 -2.84
CA PRO A 225 -7.03 -22.95 -1.96
C PRO A 225 -5.65 -22.45 -2.38
N ALA A 226 -5.32 -22.48 -3.68
CA ALA A 226 -4.04 -21.96 -4.15
C ALA A 226 -3.95 -20.44 -4.02
N ALA A 227 -5.04 -19.71 -4.26
CA ALA A 227 -5.09 -18.26 -4.07
C ALA A 227 -4.81 -17.88 -2.61
N ILE A 228 -5.49 -18.53 -1.67
CA ILE A 228 -5.29 -18.33 -0.22
C ILE A 228 -3.84 -18.66 0.16
N TRP A 229 -3.35 -19.84 -0.23
CA TRP A 229 -1.98 -20.25 0.05
C TRP A 229 -0.98 -19.23 -0.46
N THR A 230 -1.19 -18.67 -1.66
CA THR A 230 -0.30 -17.67 -2.25
C THR A 230 -0.18 -16.41 -1.38
N VAL A 231 -1.28 -15.90 -0.83
CA VAL A 231 -1.29 -14.65 -0.05
C VAL A 231 -0.89 -14.85 1.42
N GLU A 232 -1.11 -16.04 2.00
CA GLU A 232 -0.73 -16.32 3.40
C GLU A 232 0.79 -16.19 3.66
N TYR A 233 1.63 -16.35 2.64
CA TYR A 233 3.08 -16.13 2.75
C TYR A 233 3.54 -14.71 2.42
N ALA A 234 2.62 -13.80 2.11
CA ALA A 234 2.95 -12.42 1.76
C ALA A 234 3.49 -11.65 2.98
N THR A 235 4.26 -10.60 2.70
CA THR A 235 4.61 -9.64 3.74
C THR A 235 3.31 -9.00 4.27
N PRO A 236 3.10 -8.89 5.60
CA PRO A 236 1.90 -8.27 6.14
C PRO A 236 1.77 -6.80 5.73
N THR A 237 0.95 -6.54 4.72
CA THR A 237 0.60 -5.21 4.22
C THR A 237 -0.91 -5.04 4.20
N ALA A 238 -1.41 -3.79 4.14
CA ALA A 238 -2.85 -3.54 4.07
C ALA A 238 -3.48 -4.15 2.80
N HIS A 239 -2.73 -4.17 1.69
CA HIS A 239 -3.15 -4.78 0.43
C HIS A 239 -3.18 -6.31 0.49
N ALA A 240 -2.17 -6.95 1.10
CA ALA A 240 -2.17 -8.39 1.32
C ALA A 240 -3.29 -8.84 2.27
N ALA A 241 -3.49 -8.11 3.38
CA ALA A 241 -4.60 -8.36 4.30
C ALA A 241 -5.96 -8.20 3.60
N LEU A 242 -6.11 -7.21 2.73
CA LEU A 242 -7.33 -6.99 1.99
C LEU A 242 -7.64 -8.12 1.00
N SER A 243 -6.64 -8.54 0.22
CA SER A 243 -6.77 -9.69 -0.69
C SER A 243 -7.11 -10.97 0.09
N LEU A 244 -6.39 -11.25 1.18
CA LEU A 244 -6.62 -12.45 1.99
C LEU A 244 -8.00 -12.45 2.66
N ALA A 245 -8.48 -11.29 3.14
CA ALA A 245 -9.82 -11.15 3.70
C ALA A 245 -10.91 -11.44 2.66
N ASP A 246 -10.74 -10.99 1.41
CA ASP A 246 -11.71 -11.28 0.35
C ASP A 246 -11.69 -12.78 -0.01
N LEU A 247 -10.50 -13.38 -0.15
CA LEU A 247 -10.32 -14.81 -0.40
C LEU A 247 -10.91 -15.70 0.70
N TYR A 248 -10.67 -15.38 1.97
CA TYR A 248 -11.30 -16.07 3.10
C TYR A 248 -12.82 -15.92 3.06
N SER A 249 -13.32 -14.74 2.72
CA SER A 249 -14.75 -14.55 2.57
C SER A 249 -15.35 -15.34 1.40
N SER A 250 -14.63 -15.51 0.29
CA SER A 250 -15.07 -16.35 -0.84
C SER A 250 -15.03 -17.85 -0.53
N ALA A 251 -14.20 -18.25 0.43
CA ALA A 251 -14.09 -19.63 0.90
C ALA A 251 -14.97 -19.92 2.14
N ASP A 252 -15.94 -19.06 2.45
CA ASP A 252 -16.83 -19.13 3.63
C ASP A 252 -16.08 -19.17 4.99
N ARG A 253 -14.81 -18.76 5.01
CA ARG A 253 -13.95 -18.66 6.21
C ARG A 253 -14.16 -17.33 6.93
N HIS A 254 -15.41 -17.02 7.28
CA HIS A 254 -15.78 -15.71 7.81
C HIS A 254 -15.15 -15.39 9.18
N GLN A 255 -14.89 -16.41 10.02
CA GLN A 255 -14.19 -16.20 11.28
C GLN A 255 -12.75 -15.71 11.06
N ASP A 256 -12.05 -16.27 10.07
CA ASP A 256 -10.68 -15.85 9.74
C ASP A 256 -10.63 -14.41 9.23
N VAL A 257 -11.68 -13.94 8.53
CA VAL A 257 -11.81 -12.52 8.17
C VAL A 257 -11.90 -11.63 9.41
N VAL A 258 -12.68 -12.03 10.42
CA VAL A 258 -12.81 -11.28 11.68
C VAL A 258 -11.48 -11.26 12.43
N ASP A 259 -10.78 -12.40 12.49
CA ASP A 259 -9.51 -12.53 13.20
C ASP A 259 -8.41 -11.71 12.51
N LEU A 260 -8.31 -11.80 11.18
CA LEU A 260 -7.36 -11.04 10.36
C LEU A 260 -7.56 -9.52 10.49
N THR A 261 -8.80 -9.08 10.68
CA THR A 261 -9.17 -7.65 10.77
C THR A 261 -9.27 -7.13 12.20
N ASN A 262 -8.87 -7.94 13.18
CA ASN A 262 -8.84 -7.53 14.57
C ASN A 262 -7.72 -6.49 14.81
N GLY A 263 -8.03 -5.44 15.59
CA GLY A 263 -7.08 -4.36 15.87
C GLY A 263 -6.78 -3.39 14.72
N VAL A 264 -7.35 -3.61 13.52
CA VAL A 264 -7.21 -2.69 12.38
C VAL A 264 -7.88 -1.34 12.68
N THR A 265 -7.21 -0.25 12.31
CA THR A 265 -7.72 1.13 12.38
C THR A 265 -7.96 1.69 10.98
N ASN A 266 -9.04 2.46 10.77
CA ASN A 266 -9.35 3.05 9.47
C ASN A 266 -8.45 4.28 9.23
N GLU A 267 -7.31 4.04 8.58
CA GLU A 267 -6.27 5.03 8.28
C GLU A 267 -6.17 5.35 6.79
N ASP A 268 -6.38 4.34 5.94
CA ASP A 268 -6.29 4.41 4.49
C ASP A 268 -7.46 3.71 3.78
N ASP A 269 -7.39 3.64 2.46
CA ASP A 269 -8.44 3.08 1.61
C ASP A 269 -8.54 1.56 1.76
N ALA A 270 -7.41 0.87 1.91
CA ALA A 270 -7.37 -0.57 2.10
C ALA A 270 -7.98 -0.98 3.45
N THR A 271 -7.61 -0.28 4.53
CA THR A 271 -8.17 -0.53 5.87
C THR A 271 -9.66 -0.20 5.93
N ALA A 272 -10.16 0.81 5.19
CA ALA A 272 -11.60 1.06 5.08
C ALA A 272 -12.35 -0.12 4.42
N LEU A 273 -11.77 -0.73 3.39
CA LEU A 273 -12.33 -1.93 2.75
C LEU A 273 -12.25 -3.16 3.66
N LEU A 274 -11.21 -3.30 4.48
CA LEU A 274 -11.15 -4.36 5.50
C LEU A 274 -12.34 -4.27 6.47
N PHE A 275 -12.77 -3.06 6.88
CA PHE A 275 -13.98 -2.90 7.67
C PHE A 275 -15.25 -3.32 6.92
N ALA A 276 -15.33 -3.07 5.60
CA ALA A 276 -16.47 -3.51 4.80
C ALA A 276 -16.53 -5.04 4.73
N LEU A 277 -15.40 -5.70 4.46
CA LEU A 277 -15.29 -7.17 4.46
C LEU A 277 -15.58 -7.77 5.85
N ARG A 278 -15.09 -7.13 6.92
CA ARG A 278 -15.43 -7.52 8.30
C ARG A 278 -16.92 -7.39 8.58
N GLY A 279 -17.56 -6.34 8.05
CA GLY A 279 -19.01 -6.16 8.11
C GLY A 279 -19.78 -7.30 7.44
N ARG A 280 -19.35 -7.70 6.24
CA ARG A 280 -19.89 -8.86 5.52
C ARG A 280 -19.69 -10.15 6.33
N ALA A 281 -18.49 -10.38 6.84
CA ALA A 281 -18.16 -11.57 7.64
C ALA A 281 -19.02 -11.66 8.92
N PHE A 282 -19.18 -10.58 9.68
CA PHE A 282 -20.05 -10.56 10.85
C PHE A 282 -21.51 -10.87 10.50
N ALA A 283 -22.00 -10.37 9.36
CA ALA A 283 -23.37 -10.65 8.92
C ALA A 283 -23.57 -12.14 8.60
N GLN A 284 -22.61 -12.77 7.92
CA GLN A 284 -22.64 -14.20 7.62
C GLN A 284 -22.57 -15.08 8.89
N LEU A 285 -21.89 -14.59 9.93
CA LEU A 285 -21.85 -15.23 11.25
C LEU A 285 -23.10 -14.93 12.11
N GLY A 286 -24.06 -14.14 11.61
CA GLY A 286 -25.29 -13.78 12.33
C GLY A 286 -25.15 -12.59 13.31
N TYR A 287 -23.98 -11.96 13.40
CA TYR A 287 -23.72 -10.82 14.29
C TYR A 287 -24.13 -9.49 13.64
N ASN A 288 -25.44 -9.29 13.47
CA ASN A 288 -26.00 -8.17 12.71
C ASN A 288 -25.62 -6.77 13.23
N GLU A 289 -25.51 -6.57 14.54
CA GLU A 289 -25.09 -5.27 15.10
C GLU A 289 -23.59 -5.00 14.85
N ALA A 290 -22.74 -6.03 15.00
CA ALA A 290 -21.31 -5.92 14.72
C ALA A 290 -21.04 -5.63 13.23
N ALA A 291 -21.86 -6.20 12.34
CA ALA A 291 -21.82 -5.90 10.91
C ALA A 291 -22.07 -4.40 10.65
N ARG A 292 -23.11 -3.83 11.26
CA ARG A 292 -23.48 -2.41 11.09
C ARG A 292 -22.41 -1.46 11.62
N GLU A 293 -21.83 -1.74 12.78
CA GLU A 293 -20.73 -0.93 13.31
C GLU A 293 -19.49 -1.00 12.41
N SER A 294 -19.21 -2.16 11.81
CA SER A 294 -18.11 -2.30 10.85
C SER A 294 -18.36 -1.48 9.58
N PHE A 295 -19.56 -1.51 9.00
CA PHE A 295 -19.90 -0.67 7.83
C PHE A 295 -19.93 0.83 8.14
N LYS A 296 -20.35 1.20 9.36
CA LYS A 296 -20.31 2.58 9.84
C LYS A 296 -18.87 3.08 9.92
N GLU A 297 -17.95 2.25 10.41
CA GLU A 297 -16.52 2.59 10.44
C GLU A 297 -15.92 2.63 9.04
N ALA A 298 -16.23 1.68 8.15
CA ALA A 298 -15.79 1.67 6.74
C ALA A 298 -16.16 2.99 6.02
N LEU A 299 -17.38 3.49 6.26
CA LEU A 299 -17.93 4.69 5.62
C LEU A 299 -17.76 5.98 6.45
N ARG A 300 -16.98 5.95 7.54
CA ARG A 300 -16.81 7.09 8.44
C ARG A 300 -16.18 8.30 7.76
N VAL A 301 -15.16 8.07 6.93
CA VAL A 301 -14.39 9.13 6.25
C VAL A 301 -15.04 9.45 4.91
N ARG A 302 -15.77 10.56 4.85
CA ARG A 302 -16.54 10.96 3.65
C ARG A 302 -15.67 11.41 2.47
N SER A 303 -14.43 11.83 2.74
CA SER A 303 -13.46 12.26 1.73
C SER A 303 -12.65 11.11 1.12
N ARG A 304 -12.95 9.86 1.47
CA ARG A 304 -12.35 8.67 0.84
C ARG A 304 -12.64 8.63 -0.66
N ALA A 305 -11.77 7.95 -1.40
CA ALA A 305 -11.95 7.68 -2.81
C ALA A 305 -13.37 7.14 -3.09
N SER A 306 -13.97 7.58 -4.18
CA SER A 306 -15.34 7.19 -4.55
C SER A 306 -15.45 5.68 -4.69
N GLU A 307 -14.49 5.02 -5.34
CA GLU A 307 -14.55 3.58 -5.58
C GLU A 307 -14.60 2.79 -4.25
N VAL A 308 -13.80 3.20 -3.27
CA VAL A 308 -13.76 2.60 -1.92
C VAL A 308 -15.11 2.74 -1.22
N ARG A 309 -15.70 3.94 -1.26
CA ARG A 309 -17.02 4.19 -0.66
C ARG A 309 -18.11 3.41 -1.38
N HIS A 310 -18.07 3.36 -2.71
CA HIS A 310 -19.05 2.64 -3.53
C HIS A 310 -18.99 1.13 -3.27
N ARG A 311 -17.80 0.54 -3.22
CA ARG A 311 -17.63 -0.86 -2.79
C ARG A 311 -18.26 -1.09 -1.42
N ALA A 312 -17.88 -0.30 -0.41
CA ALA A 312 -18.40 -0.48 0.95
C ALA A 312 -19.93 -0.28 1.03
N LEU A 313 -20.51 0.60 0.20
CA LEU A 313 -21.96 0.79 0.10
C LEU A 313 -22.66 -0.43 -0.52
N LEU A 314 -22.09 -1.03 -1.57
CA LEU A 314 -22.64 -2.24 -2.19
C LEU A 314 -22.55 -3.45 -1.26
N GLU A 315 -21.43 -3.64 -0.55
CA GLU A 315 -21.29 -4.68 0.48
C GLU A 315 -22.37 -4.52 1.56
N ARG A 316 -22.56 -3.29 2.05
CA ARG A 316 -23.62 -3.00 3.03
C ARG A 316 -25.00 -3.26 2.46
N ALA A 317 -25.25 -2.91 1.20
CA ALA A 317 -26.54 -3.13 0.56
C ALA A 317 -26.90 -4.62 0.45
N GLN A 318 -25.93 -5.46 0.10
CA GLN A 318 -26.09 -6.91 0.05
C GLN A 318 -26.44 -7.48 1.43
N VAL A 319 -25.73 -7.04 2.47
CA VAL A 319 -26.04 -7.42 3.86
C VAL A 319 -27.41 -6.91 4.31
N ASP A 320 -27.78 -5.68 3.97
CA ASP A 320 -29.10 -5.13 4.29
C ASP A 320 -30.22 -5.93 3.60
N LEU A 321 -30.02 -6.37 2.35
CA LEU A 321 -30.98 -7.21 1.63
C LEU A 321 -31.15 -8.58 2.29
N SER A 322 -30.06 -9.25 2.68
CA SER A 322 -30.15 -10.55 3.37
C SER A 322 -30.83 -10.45 4.73
N GLN A 323 -30.76 -9.28 5.38
CA GLN A 323 -31.47 -8.95 6.62
C GLN A 323 -32.89 -8.39 6.40
N ASN A 324 -33.44 -8.44 5.18
CA ASN A 324 -34.76 -7.90 4.82
C ASN A 324 -34.91 -6.37 5.07
N ARG A 325 -33.80 -5.61 5.13
CA ARG A 325 -33.75 -4.16 5.29
C ARG A 325 -33.77 -3.43 3.94
N LYS A 326 -34.79 -3.72 3.12
CA LYS A 326 -34.93 -3.29 1.72
C LYS A 326 -34.74 -1.77 1.51
N ALA A 327 -35.30 -0.94 2.39
CA ALA A 327 -35.16 0.51 2.29
C ALA A 327 -33.72 1.01 2.53
N ALA A 328 -32.98 0.37 3.44
CA ALA A 328 -31.59 0.72 3.72
C ALA A 328 -30.66 0.27 2.59
N ALA A 329 -30.92 -0.90 2.01
CA ALA A 329 -30.24 -1.38 0.82
C ALA A 329 -30.45 -0.44 -0.37
N ARG A 330 -31.72 -0.11 -0.69
CA ARG A 330 -32.06 0.82 -1.77
C ARG A 330 -31.35 2.17 -1.62
N LYS A 331 -31.34 2.74 -0.41
CA LYS A 331 -30.61 3.98 -0.12
C LYS A 331 -29.10 3.88 -0.40
N SER A 332 -28.48 2.74 -0.10
CA SER A 332 -27.06 2.53 -0.35
C SER A 332 -26.78 2.42 -1.85
N ILE A 333 -27.60 1.66 -2.58
CA ILE A 333 -27.50 1.45 -4.03
C ILE A 333 -27.75 2.74 -4.81
N GLU A 334 -28.82 3.47 -4.50
CA GLU A 334 -29.14 4.74 -5.17
C GLU A 334 -28.07 5.81 -4.94
N ARG A 335 -27.35 5.75 -3.81
CA ARG A 335 -26.21 6.63 -3.58
C ARG A 335 -25.03 6.31 -4.49
N VAL A 336 -24.77 5.03 -4.77
CA VAL A 336 -23.77 4.64 -5.77
C VAL A 336 -24.24 5.10 -7.15
N LEU A 337 -25.49 4.79 -7.53
CA LEU A 337 -26.09 5.21 -8.81
C LEU A 337 -26.00 6.72 -9.06
N ALA A 338 -26.23 7.54 -8.03
CA ALA A 338 -26.18 8.99 -8.14
C ALA A 338 -24.75 9.54 -8.33
N GLU A 339 -23.73 8.84 -7.83
CA GLU A 339 -22.32 9.27 -7.94
C GLU A 339 -21.63 8.64 -9.17
N ASP A 340 -21.90 7.37 -9.47
CA ASP A 340 -21.36 6.61 -10.59
C ASP A 340 -22.35 5.52 -11.07
N PRO A 341 -23.12 5.77 -12.15
CA PRO A 341 -24.07 4.80 -12.70
C PRO A 341 -23.41 3.63 -13.44
N THR A 342 -22.09 3.69 -13.66
CA THR A 342 -21.30 2.66 -14.35
C THR A 342 -20.47 1.79 -13.41
N TYR A 343 -20.60 2.00 -12.10
CA TYR A 343 -19.80 1.30 -11.10
C TYR A 343 -19.96 -0.24 -11.19
N PRO A 344 -18.86 -1.01 -11.21
CA PRO A 344 -18.91 -2.47 -11.29
C PRO A 344 -19.76 -3.10 -10.18
N GLY A 345 -20.73 -3.94 -10.57
CA GLY A 345 -21.66 -4.62 -9.66
C GLY A 345 -22.92 -3.83 -9.27
N LEU A 346 -23.06 -2.58 -9.74
CA LEU A 346 -24.26 -1.78 -9.47
C LEU A 346 -25.52 -2.37 -10.13
N GLN A 347 -25.41 -2.86 -11.37
CA GLN A 347 -26.55 -3.40 -12.11
C GLN A 347 -27.11 -4.66 -11.46
N GLU A 348 -26.24 -5.57 -10.98
CA GLU A 348 -26.66 -6.74 -10.20
C GLU A 348 -27.35 -6.31 -8.90
N ALA A 349 -26.82 -5.31 -8.21
CA ALA A 349 -27.42 -4.81 -6.97
C ALA A 349 -28.80 -4.17 -7.20
N LEU A 350 -28.99 -3.43 -8.31
CA LEU A 350 -30.28 -2.88 -8.71
C LEU A 350 -31.29 -3.98 -9.05
N ALA A 351 -30.86 -5.02 -9.76
CA ALA A 351 -31.70 -6.17 -10.11
C ALA A 351 -32.11 -6.99 -8.88
N ALA A 352 -31.30 -6.98 -7.82
CA ALA A 352 -31.61 -7.63 -6.55
C ALA A 352 -32.61 -6.84 -5.66
N LEU A 353 -32.94 -5.60 -6.03
CA LEU A 353 -33.97 -4.85 -5.32
C LEU A 353 -35.37 -5.43 -5.61
N PRO A 354 -36.22 -5.56 -4.58
CA PRO A 354 -37.59 -6.06 -4.72
C PRO A 354 -38.57 -4.98 -5.20
#